data_AF-A0A955ZPW6-F1
#
_entry.id   AF-A0A955ZPW6-F1
#
_cell.length_a   1.000
_cell.length_b   1.000
_cell.length_c   1.000
_cell.angle_alpha   90.00
_cell.angle_beta   90.00
_cell.angle_gamma   90.00
#
_symmetry.space_group_name_H-M   'P 1'
#
loop_
_entity.id
_entity.type
_entity.pdbx_description
1 polymer ?
#
loop_
_entity_poly.entity_id
_entity_poly.type
_entity_poly.pdbx_seq_one_letter_code
_entity_poly.pdbx_strand_id
1 'polypeptide(L)'
;MAFRDDRGAMRARVEELEDELAQAKHELQTQKEPPLAKVGRSSALAWIPIVLSVGGLLAAAVLGAGGQQVLALVLTIAAVTLLWLGVMVLVVGRLLIVVAPNQVAVLSGRRYMAADGTVRGYRTIRGGRALRIPLLETVDYMDVSVMKLEVELRNAYLRGGGVADVGATATVRIAREMPHLANAVERFLGQPREEIATVAQQTIEGTLRGVLASLTREEAEGNPRKVAEHTKAEVQEDMDKLGFVLETFELERLTSR
;
A
#
# COMPACT_ATOMS: atom_id res chain seq x y z
N MET A 1 35.17 -53.07 28.22
CA MET A 1 35.96 -52.92 26.98
C MET A 1 35.01 -52.68 25.80
N ALA A 2 34.18 -51.62 25.87
CA ALA A 2 33.12 -51.31 24.90
C ALA A 2 32.85 -49.79 24.87
N PHE A 3 33.91 -49.01 24.76
CA PHE A 3 33.86 -47.53 24.75
C PHE A 3 34.83 -46.96 23.70
N ARG A 4 35.05 -47.70 22.61
CA ARG A 4 35.96 -47.30 21.52
C ARG A 4 35.31 -47.34 20.14
N ASP A 5 34.03 -47.73 20.05
CA ASP A 5 33.35 -48.03 18.78
C ASP A 5 32.40 -46.92 18.29
N ASP A 6 32.20 -45.84 19.06
CA ASP A 6 31.22 -44.80 18.67
C ASP A 6 31.88 -43.64 17.89
N ARG A 7 33.22 -43.56 17.86
CA ARG A 7 33.94 -42.51 17.11
C ARG A 7 33.94 -42.74 15.60
N GLY A 8 33.76 -43.97 15.14
CA GLY A 8 33.60 -44.29 13.72
C GLY A 8 32.24 -43.85 13.20
N ALA A 9 31.18 -44.20 13.95
CA ALA A 9 29.81 -43.81 13.65
C ALA A 9 29.60 -42.29 13.72
N MET A 10 30.22 -41.61 14.68
CA MET A 10 30.20 -40.13 14.72
C MET A 10 30.94 -39.49 13.54
N ARG A 11 32.05 -40.07 13.07
CA ARG A 11 32.78 -39.50 11.92
C ARG A 11 31.99 -39.64 10.63
N ALA A 12 31.36 -40.79 10.40
CA ALA A 12 30.48 -40.98 9.25
C ALA A 12 29.30 -40.00 9.27
N ARG A 13 28.69 -39.76 10.44
CA ARG A 13 27.63 -38.75 10.60
C ARG A 13 28.11 -37.31 10.40
N VAL A 14 29.34 -36.99 10.80
CA VAL A 14 29.90 -35.63 10.57
C VAL A 14 30.18 -35.41 9.09
N GLU A 15 30.66 -36.42 8.38
CA GLU A 15 30.92 -36.36 6.93
C GLU A 15 29.61 -36.25 6.15
N GLU A 16 28.57 -37.00 6.54
CA GLU A 16 27.21 -36.90 5.99
C GLU A 16 26.58 -35.52 6.24
N LEU A 17 26.76 -34.94 7.44
CA LEU A 17 26.31 -33.59 7.76
C LEU A 17 27.10 -32.50 7.04
N GLU A 18 28.40 -32.70 6.78
CA GLU A 18 29.22 -31.78 5.99
C GLU A 18 28.80 -31.79 4.50
N ASP A 19 28.44 -32.95 3.96
CA ASP A 19 27.90 -33.08 2.61
C ASP A 19 26.48 -32.47 2.48
N GLU A 20 25.60 -32.67 3.47
CA GLU A 20 24.30 -32.00 3.53
C GLU A 20 24.46 -30.48 3.66
N LEU A 21 25.43 -30.00 4.44
CA LEU A 21 25.72 -28.57 4.57
C LEU A 21 26.32 -27.99 3.28
N ALA A 22 27.12 -28.76 2.55
CA ALA A 22 27.66 -28.38 1.25
C ALA A 22 26.56 -28.31 0.19
N GLN A 23 25.62 -29.26 0.18
CA GLN A 23 24.44 -29.23 -0.68
C GLN A 23 23.51 -28.08 -0.32
N ALA A 24 23.21 -27.85 0.96
CA ALA A 24 22.39 -26.73 1.41
C ALA A 24 23.03 -25.37 1.10
N LYS A 25 24.37 -25.26 1.19
CA LYS A 25 25.11 -24.07 0.74
C LYS A 25 25.06 -23.88 -0.77
N HIS A 26 25.11 -24.98 -1.54
CA HIS A 26 24.97 -24.94 -2.99
C HIS A 26 23.54 -24.53 -3.39
N GLU A 27 22.52 -25.03 -2.69
CA GLU A 27 21.12 -24.65 -2.88
C GLU A 27 20.85 -23.19 -2.52
N LEU A 28 21.42 -22.70 -1.40
CA LEU A 28 21.37 -21.29 -1.00
C LEU A 28 22.14 -20.37 -1.98
N GLN A 29 23.21 -20.87 -2.62
CA GLN A 29 23.89 -20.13 -3.70
C GLN A 29 23.07 -20.08 -5.00
N THR A 30 22.27 -21.11 -5.32
CA THR A 30 21.29 -21.03 -6.41
C THR A 30 20.07 -20.17 -6.06
N GLN A 31 19.72 -20.03 -4.78
CA GLN A 31 18.62 -19.18 -4.31
C GLN A 31 19.09 -17.78 -3.92
N LYS A 32 19.78 -17.10 -4.86
CA LYS A 32 20.16 -15.71 -4.70
C LYS A 32 18.94 -14.79 -4.89
N GLU A 33 18.53 -14.16 -3.79
CA GLU A 33 17.74 -12.91 -3.67
C GLU A 33 16.26 -12.96 -4.16
N PRO A 34 15.30 -12.49 -3.34
CA PRO A 34 13.91 -12.34 -3.79
C PRO A 34 13.83 -11.33 -4.94
N PRO A 35 12.86 -11.47 -5.86
CA PRO A 35 12.75 -10.65 -7.05
C PRO A 35 12.34 -9.23 -6.68
N LEU A 36 13.33 -8.38 -6.39
CA LEU A 36 13.18 -6.95 -6.56
C LEU A 36 12.88 -6.72 -8.04
N ALA A 37 11.69 -6.16 -8.26
CA ALA A 37 11.14 -5.77 -9.54
C ALA A 37 12.24 -5.33 -10.52
N LYS A 38 12.16 -5.87 -11.73
CA LYS A 38 12.86 -5.40 -12.94
C LYS A 38 12.59 -3.91 -13.17
N VAL A 39 13.22 -3.03 -12.40
CA VAL A 39 13.60 -1.71 -12.85
C VAL A 39 14.77 -1.98 -13.78
N GLY A 40 14.50 -1.92 -15.08
CA GLY A 40 15.46 -2.22 -16.13
C GLY A 40 16.81 -1.56 -15.88
N ARG A 41 17.77 -2.33 -15.37
CA ARG A 41 19.21 -2.11 -15.53
C ARG A 41 19.58 -2.35 -16.98
N SER A 42 19.03 -1.53 -17.88
CA SER A 42 19.42 -1.49 -19.30
C SER A 42 19.40 -0.08 -19.91
N SER A 43 18.97 0.95 -19.16
CA SER A 43 19.05 2.34 -19.65
C SER A 43 20.28 3.11 -19.12
N ALA A 44 20.97 2.62 -18.10
CA ALA A 44 22.12 3.31 -17.50
C ALA A 44 23.48 3.02 -18.19
N LEU A 45 23.61 1.92 -18.95
CA LEU A 45 24.82 1.63 -19.74
C LEU A 45 24.68 2.04 -21.21
N ALA A 46 23.45 2.27 -21.70
CA ALA A 46 23.18 2.63 -23.09
C ALA A 46 23.74 4.01 -23.49
N TRP A 47 23.95 4.91 -22.53
CA TRP A 47 24.51 6.25 -22.79
C TRP A 47 26.04 6.31 -22.72
N ILE A 48 26.73 5.27 -22.22
CA ILE A 48 28.20 5.25 -22.13
C ILE A 48 28.87 5.42 -23.51
N PRO A 49 28.47 4.70 -24.59
CA PRO A 49 29.07 4.92 -25.90
C PRO A 49 28.69 6.28 -26.52
N ILE A 50 27.53 6.85 -26.17
CA ILE A 50 27.11 8.18 -26.63
C ILE A 50 27.96 9.27 -25.95
N VAL A 51 28.22 9.15 -24.65
CA VAL A 51 29.07 10.10 -23.91
C VAL A 51 30.54 9.96 -24.31
N LEU A 52 31.04 8.74 -24.56
CA LEU A 52 32.41 8.54 -25.05
C LEU A 52 32.61 9.06 -26.49
N SER A 53 31.63 8.88 -27.37
CA SER A 53 31.74 9.33 -28.78
C SER A 53 31.64 10.85 -28.90
N VAL A 54 30.82 11.51 -28.07
CA VAL A 54 30.79 12.99 -27.98
C VAL A 54 32.12 13.53 -27.40
N GLY A 55 32.71 12.86 -26.40
CA GLY A 55 34.01 13.24 -25.85
C GLY A 55 35.17 13.14 -26.85
N GLY A 56 35.17 12.11 -27.70
CA GLY A 56 36.21 11.92 -28.73
C GLY A 56 36.14 12.94 -29.87
N LEU A 57 34.93 13.32 -30.30
CA LEU A 57 34.75 14.36 -31.34
C LEU A 57 35.14 15.75 -30.84
N LEU A 58 34.94 16.02 -29.55
CA LEU A 58 35.35 17.27 -28.89
C LEU A 58 36.87 17.44 -28.83
N ALA A 59 37.62 16.36 -28.55
CA ALA A 59 39.08 16.41 -28.52
C ALA A 59 39.69 16.74 -29.89
N ALA A 60 39.12 16.18 -30.97
CA ALA A 60 39.58 16.43 -32.34
C ALA A 60 39.30 17.88 -32.81
N ALA A 61 38.18 18.47 -32.40
CA ALA A 61 37.83 19.85 -32.75
C ALA A 61 38.74 20.89 -32.05
N VAL A 62 39.21 20.60 -30.84
CA VAL A 62 40.08 21.51 -30.06
C VAL A 62 41.52 21.56 -30.60
N LEU A 63 41.99 20.49 -31.25
CA LEU A 63 43.35 20.41 -31.82
C LEU A 63 43.52 21.20 -33.13
N GLY A 64 42.43 21.56 -33.82
CA GLY A 64 42.47 22.23 -35.13
C GLY A 64 41.99 23.69 -35.14
N ALA A 65 41.57 24.24 -34.00
CA ALA A 65 40.84 25.50 -33.93
C ALA A 65 41.67 26.61 -33.26
N GLY A 66 41.67 27.83 -33.83
CA GLY A 66 42.37 28.97 -33.24
C GLY A 66 41.84 29.32 -31.83
N GLY A 67 42.64 29.97 -30.99
CA GLY A 67 42.29 30.20 -29.56
C GLY A 67 40.91 30.84 -29.31
N GLN A 68 40.42 31.66 -30.24
CA GLN A 68 39.08 32.26 -30.19
C GLN A 68 37.95 31.26 -30.46
N GLN A 69 38.19 30.24 -31.30
CA GLN A 69 37.23 29.17 -31.61
C GLN A 69 37.13 28.14 -30.48
N VAL A 70 38.26 27.85 -29.80
CA VAL A 70 38.28 26.98 -28.61
C VAL A 70 37.46 27.60 -27.48
N LEU A 71 37.60 28.90 -27.22
CA LEU A 71 36.82 29.62 -26.21
C LEU A 71 35.31 29.58 -26.51
N ALA A 72 34.91 29.80 -27.76
CA ALA A 72 33.51 29.73 -28.17
C ALA A 72 32.91 28.32 -27.96
N LEU A 73 33.66 27.28 -28.32
CA LEU A 73 33.24 25.89 -28.13
C LEU A 73 33.02 25.54 -26.66
N VAL A 74 33.96 25.91 -25.78
CA VAL A 74 33.83 25.68 -24.33
C VAL A 74 32.59 26.38 -23.75
N LEU A 75 32.33 27.63 -24.14
CA LEU A 75 31.14 28.37 -23.69
C LEU A 75 29.83 27.73 -24.16
N THR A 76 29.77 27.23 -25.41
CA THR A 76 28.57 26.55 -25.91
C THR A 76 28.29 25.25 -25.16
N ILE A 77 29.32 24.44 -24.88
CA ILE A 77 29.18 23.20 -24.13
C ILE A 77 28.74 23.49 -22.69
N ALA A 78 29.34 24.49 -22.06
CA ALA A 78 28.94 24.92 -20.72
C ALA A 78 27.47 25.35 -20.70
N ALA A 79 27.02 26.15 -21.67
CA ALA A 79 25.63 26.60 -21.79
C ALA A 79 24.66 25.42 -22.02
N VAL A 80 24.99 24.49 -22.91
CA VAL A 80 24.17 23.29 -23.17
C VAL A 80 24.10 22.39 -21.94
N THR A 81 25.21 22.19 -21.23
CA THR A 81 25.27 21.38 -20.01
C THR A 81 24.41 21.99 -18.90
N LEU A 82 24.46 23.31 -18.75
CA LEU A 82 23.69 24.05 -17.76
C LEU A 82 22.19 24.03 -18.10
N LEU A 83 21.84 24.17 -19.39
CA LEU A 83 20.47 24.01 -19.88
C LEU A 83 19.95 22.60 -19.61
N TRP A 84 20.75 21.57 -19.93
CA TRP A 84 20.38 20.16 -19.71
C TRP A 84 20.17 19.86 -18.22
N LEU A 85 21.06 20.35 -17.35
CA LEU A 85 20.92 20.21 -15.90
C LEU A 85 19.64 20.90 -15.40
N GLY A 86 19.35 22.10 -15.89
CA GLY A 86 18.12 22.83 -15.56
C GLY A 86 16.85 22.07 -15.97
N VAL A 87 16.82 21.55 -17.19
CA VAL A 87 15.72 20.71 -17.69
C VAL A 87 15.60 19.43 -16.86
N MET A 88 16.72 18.78 -16.54
CA MET A 88 16.73 17.56 -15.72
C MET A 88 16.12 17.81 -14.33
N VAL A 89 16.51 18.89 -13.65
CA VAL A 89 15.95 19.26 -12.34
C VAL A 89 14.45 19.52 -12.43
N LEU A 90 14.00 20.23 -13.46
CA LEU A 90 12.58 20.53 -13.68
C LEU A 90 11.77 19.26 -13.95
N VAL A 91 12.30 18.35 -14.76
CA VAL A 91 11.68 17.05 -15.08
C VAL A 91 11.58 16.18 -13.82
N VAL A 92 12.68 16.03 -13.07
CA VAL A 92 12.69 15.24 -11.81
C VAL A 92 11.73 15.85 -10.78
N GLY A 93 11.70 17.17 -10.64
CA GLY A 93 10.76 17.86 -9.77
C GLY A 93 9.30 17.60 -10.11
N ARG A 94 8.97 17.51 -11.42
CA ARG A 94 7.62 17.14 -11.88
C ARG A 94 7.27 15.67 -11.77
N LEU A 95 8.27 14.79 -11.71
CA LEU A 95 8.10 13.34 -11.60
C LEU A 95 7.93 12.88 -10.15
N LEU A 96 8.52 13.60 -9.20
CA LEU A 96 8.46 13.28 -7.78
C LEU A 96 7.13 13.74 -7.18
N ILE A 97 6.32 12.77 -6.78
CA ILE A 97 5.13 12.99 -5.95
C ILE A 97 5.48 12.75 -4.48
N VAL A 98 5.01 13.65 -3.61
CA VAL A 98 5.11 13.51 -2.16
C VAL A 98 3.71 13.20 -1.64
N VAL A 99 3.58 12.12 -0.87
CA VAL A 99 2.29 11.66 -0.34
C VAL A 99 2.27 11.94 1.16
N ALA A 100 1.24 12.64 1.62
CA ALA A 100 1.07 12.92 3.04
C ALA A 100 0.80 11.62 3.84
N PRO A 101 1.17 11.53 5.13
CA PRO A 101 0.96 10.32 5.93
C PRO A 101 -0.51 9.91 6.10
N ASN A 102 -1.44 10.88 6.04
CA ASN A 102 -2.89 10.69 6.10
C ASN A 102 -3.54 10.47 4.72
N GLN A 103 -2.74 10.32 3.67
CA GLN A 103 -3.22 10.06 2.32
C GLN A 103 -2.55 8.83 1.72
N VAL A 104 -3.27 8.21 0.78
CA VAL A 104 -2.75 7.14 -0.06
C VAL A 104 -2.81 7.61 -1.50
N ALA A 105 -1.69 7.52 -2.21
CA ALA A 105 -1.65 7.76 -3.64
C ALA A 105 -1.86 6.44 -4.38
N VAL A 106 -2.85 6.41 -5.26
CA VAL A 106 -3.14 5.30 -6.15
C VAL A 106 -2.60 5.68 -7.53
N LEU A 107 -1.60 4.95 -8.02
CA LEU A 107 -1.06 5.14 -9.36
C LEU A 107 -1.68 4.10 -10.29
N SER A 108 -2.55 4.54 -11.18
CA SER A 108 -3.29 3.72 -12.13
C SER A 108 -2.73 3.84 -13.55
N GLY A 109 -2.82 2.79 -14.36
CA GLY A 109 -2.52 2.85 -15.80
C GLY A 109 -1.60 1.75 -16.33
N ARG A 110 -0.77 1.14 -15.46
CA ARG A 110 0.06 -0.02 -15.81
C ARG A 110 -0.37 -1.25 -15.02
N ARG A 111 -0.13 -2.43 -15.59
CA ARG A 111 -0.25 -3.69 -14.85
C ARG A 111 0.92 -3.81 -13.88
N TYR A 112 0.62 -3.96 -12.61
CA TYR A 112 1.56 -4.25 -11.53
C TYR A 112 1.25 -5.63 -10.99
N MET A 113 2.29 -6.41 -10.71
CA MET A 113 2.16 -7.62 -9.91
C MET A 113 2.22 -7.22 -8.43
N ALA A 114 1.16 -7.52 -7.69
CA ALA A 114 1.15 -7.42 -6.24
C ALA A 114 2.08 -8.50 -5.64
N ALA A 115 2.46 -8.31 -4.38
CA ALA A 115 3.26 -9.30 -3.63
C ALA A 115 2.57 -10.68 -3.59
N ASP A 116 1.24 -10.69 -3.65
CA ASP A 116 0.39 -11.88 -3.63
C ASP A 116 0.29 -12.58 -5.00
N GLY A 117 1.08 -12.15 -6.01
CA GLY A 117 1.06 -12.71 -7.37
C GLY A 117 -0.12 -12.25 -8.23
N THR A 118 -1.06 -11.48 -7.68
CA THR A 118 -2.21 -10.93 -8.42
C THR A 118 -1.78 -9.75 -9.30
N VAL A 119 -2.25 -9.73 -10.55
CA VAL A 119 -1.99 -8.62 -11.47
C VAL A 119 -3.06 -7.56 -11.25
N ARG A 120 -2.69 -6.40 -10.68
CA ARG A 120 -3.56 -5.24 -10.49
C ARG A 120 -3.22 -4.14 -11.50
N GLY A 121 -4.22 -3.38 -11.95
CA GLY A 121 -4.04 -2.24 -12.86
C GLY A 121 -3.50 -0.97 -12.19
N TYR A 122 -3.18 -1.05 -10.90
CA TYR A 122 -2.73 0.07 -10.09
C TYR A 122 -1.75 -0.40 -9.00
N ARG A 123 -0.96 0.55 -8.49
CA ARG A 123 -0.13 0.39 -7.28
C ARG A 123 -0.52 1.44 -6.24
N THR A 124 -0.49 1.08 -4.97
CA THR A 124 -0.76 2.02 -3.86
C THR A 124 0.54 2.42 -3.17
N ILE A 125 0.68 3.71 -2.89
CA ILE A 125 1.81 4.27 -2.15
C ILE A 125 1.28 4.92 -0.88
N ARG A 126 1.82 4.49 0.25
CA ARG A 126 1.38 4.90 1.58
C ARG A 126 2.44 5.81 2.18
N GLY A 127 2.21 7.11 2.10
CA GLY A 127 3.19 8.12 2.53
C GLY A 127 4.52 8.08 1.74
N GLY A 128 5.40 9.03 2.05
CA GLY A 128 6.74 9.10 1.46
C GLY A 128 6.77 9.73 0.08
N ARG A 129 7.68 9.25 -0.77
CA ARG A 129 7.91 9.79 -2.11
C ARG A 129 7.77 8.68 -3.14
N ALA A 130 7.11 8.97 -4.25
CA ALA A 130 7.06 8.07 -5.39
C ALA A 130 7.40 8.84 -6.67
N LEU A 131 7.93 8.11 -7.65
CA LEU A 131 8.13 8.62 -9.00
C LEU A 131 6.95 8.18 -9.85
N ARG A 132 6.21 9.16 -10.39
CA ARG A 132 5.14 8.90 -11.37
C ARG A 132 5.72 8.87 -12.78
N ILE A 133 5.16 8.07 -13.68
CA ILE A 133 5.49 8.11 -15.10
C ILE A 133 4.42 8.92 -15.85
N PRO A 134 4.67 10.18 -16.26
CA PRO A 134 3.66 11.17 -16.61
C PRO A 134 2.86 10.88 -17.88
N LEU A 135 3.19 9.80 -18.62
CA LEU A 135 2.48 9.37 -19.82
C LEU A 135 1.77 8.02 -19.66
N LEU A 136 2.14 7.22 -18.66
CA LEU A 136 1.60 5.87 -18.46
C LEU A 136 0.87 5.69 -17.12
N GLU A 137 1.00 6.66 -16.21
CA GLU A 137 0.47 6.59 -14.85
C GLU A 137 -0.33 7.85 -14.53
N THR A 138 -1.57 7.65 -14.08
CA THR A 138 -2.42 8.67 -13.45
C THR A 138 -2.27 8.55 -11.94
N VAL A 139 -2.27 9.67 -11.22
CA VAL A 139 -2.12 9.71 -9.76
C VAL A 139 -3.42 10.22 -9.17
N ASP A 140 -4.07 9.37 -8.38
CA ASP A 140 -5.26 9.71 -7.62
C ASP A 140 -4.93 9.66 -6.13
N TYR A 141 -5.50 10.59 -5.37
CA TYR A 141 -5.28 10.67 -3.92
C TYR A 141 -6.55 10.26 -3.19
N MET A 142 -6.38 9.43 -2.16
CA MET A 142 -7.45 9.03 -1.25
C MET A 142 -7.07 9.45 0.17
N ASP A 143 -7.97 10.17 0.83
CA ASP A 143 -7.83 10.55 2.24
C ASP A 143 -8.18 9.36 3.12
N VAL A 144 -7.24 8.94 3.98
CA VAL A 144 -7.41 7.81 4.90
C VAL A 144 -7.55 8.26 6.36
N SER A 145 -7.88 9.53 6.57
CA SER A 145 -8.12 10.09 7.90
C SER A 145 -9.37 9.49 8.57
N VAL A 146 -9.38 9.52 9.91
CA VAL A 146 -10.51 9.04 10.72
C VAL A 146 -11.76 9.88 10.48
N MET A 147 -12.93 9.23 10.49
CA MET A 147 -14.24 9.85 10.40
C MET A 147 -15.15 9.34 11.53
N LYS A 148 -15.81 10.28 12.22
CA LYS A 148 -16.80 9.98 13.25
C LYS A 148 -18.17 9.88 12.60
N LEU A 149 -18.88 8.80 12.89
CA LEU A 149 -20.21 8.49 12.39
C LEU A 149 -21.17 8.39 13.57
N GLU A 150 -22.31 9.06 13.46
CA GLU A 150 -23.39 9.02 14.44
C GLU A 150 -24.59 8.35 13.77
N VAL A 151 -25.09 7.27 14.36
CA VAL A 151 -26.19 6.47 13.82
C VAL A 151 -27.33 6.45 14.82
N GLU A 152 -28.51 6.86 14.36
CA GLU A 152 -29.75 6.78 15.13
C GLU A 152 -30.73 5.86 14.41
N LEU A 153 -31.14 4.80 15.09
CA LEU A 153 -32.21 3.91 14.64
C LEU A 153 -33.47 4.18 15.45
N ARG A 154 -34.55 4.52 14.74
CA ARG A 154 -35.88 4.74 15.33
C ARG A 154 -36.79 3.56 14.99
N ASN A 155 -37.58 3.11 15.96
CA ASN A 155 -38.51 1.99 15.81
C ASN A 155 -37.85 0.71 15.27
N ALA A 156 -36.68 0.33 15.77
CA ALA A 156 -36.07 -0.93 15.39
C ALA A 156 -36.86 -2.10 16.00
N TYR A 157 -37.32 -3.02 15.15
CA TYR A 157 -38.05 -4.20 15.58
C TYR A 157 -37.11 -5.22 16.22
N LEU A 158 -37.54 -5.73 17.37
CA LEU A 158 -36.90 -6.82 18.09
C LEU A 158 -37.62 -8.13 17.79
N ARG A 159 -36.90 -9.24 18.01
CA ARG A 159 -37.48 -10.58 17.98
C ARG A 159 -38.55 -10.69 19.07
N GLY A 160 -39.76 -11.10 18.67
CA GLY A 160 -40.92 -11.18 19.58
C GLY A 160 -41.81 -9.92 19.58
N GLY A 161 -41.55 -8.95 18.71
CA GLY A 161 -42.49 -7.86 18.41
C GLY A 161 -42.32 -6.59 19.25
N GLY A 162 -41.26 -6.49 20.05
CA GLY A 162 -40.88 -5.23 20.72
C GLY A 162 -40.27 -4.23 19.74
N VAL A 163 -40.28 -2.95 20.11
CA VAL A 163 -39.56 -1.89 19.39
C VAL A 163 -38.58 -1.18 20.32
N ALA A 164 -37.44 -0.78 19.78
CA ALA A 164 -36.43 -0.03 20.51
C ALA A 164 -35.87 1.12 19.65
N ASP A 165 -35.61 2.26 20.30
CA ASP A 165 -34.83 3.34 19.73
C ASP A 165 -33.38 3.21 20.20
N VAL A 166 -32.44 3.14 19.26
CA VAL A 166 -31.03 2.87 19.53
C VAL A 166 -30.14 3.91 18.88
N GLY A 167 -29.29 4.56 19.69
CA GLY A 167 -28.22 5.44 19.22
C GLY A 167 -26.85 4.79 19.36
N ALA A 168 -25.99 4.97 18.35
CA ALA A 168 -24.61 4.48 18.35
C ALA A 168 -23.67 5.51 17.73
N THR A 169 -22.47 5.62 18.33
CA THR A 169 -21.37 6.42 17.78
C THR A 169 -20.22 5.49 17.41
N ALA A 170 -19.70 5.65 16.20
CA ALA A 170 -18.59 4.87 15.68
C ALA A 170 -17.50 5.77 15.10
N THR A 171 -16.24 5.40 15.32
CA THR A 171 -15.10 6.01 14.61
C THR A 171 -14.54 4.99 13.65
N VAL A 172 -14.52 5.33 12.36
CA VAL A 172 -13.99 4.46 11.31
C VAL A 172 -12.92 5.19 10.51
N ARG A 173 -12.06 4.42 9.83
CA ARG A 173 -11.15 4.96 8.82
C ARG A 173 -10.99 3.99 7.67
N ILE A 174 -10.50 4.48 6.54
CA ILE A 174 -10.14 3.61 5.42
C ILE A 174 -8.92 2.75 5.82
N ALA A 175 -8.95 1.47 5.47
CA ALA A 175 -7.85 0.55 5.71
C ALA A 175 -6.60 0.99 4.96
N ARG A 176 -5.43 0.87 5.61
CA ARG A 176 -4.13 1.23 5.02
C ARG A 176 -3.33 0.01 4.56
N GLU A 177 -3.84 -1.18 4.79
CA GLU A 177 -3.15 -2.43 4.56
C GLU A 177 -3.91 -3.27 3.56
N MET A 178 -3.18 -4.05 2.76
CA MET A 178 -3.79 -5.04 1.89
C MET A 178 -4.25 -6.23 2.75
N PRO A 179 -5.37 -6.90 2.41
CA PRO A 179 -6.19 -6.70 1.22
C PRO A 179 -7.27 -5.60 1.34
N HIS A 180 -7.62 -5.16 2.54
CA HIS A 180 -8.73 -4.24 2.79
C HIS A 180 -8.59 -2.88 2.08
N LEU A 181 -7.38 -2.36 1.92
CA LEU A 181 -7.14 -1.14 1.14
C LEU A 181 -7.54 -1.31 -0.34
N ALA A 182 -7.37 -2.51 -0.92
CA ALA A 182 -7.78 -2.74 -2.31
C ALA A 182 -9.31 -2.61 -2.46
N ASN A 183 -10.05 -3.20 -1.52
CA ASN A 183 -11.50 -3.10 -1.46
C ASN A 183 -11.99 -1.64 -1.39
N ALA A 184 -11.32 -0.80 -0.59
CA ALA A 184 -11.66 0.61 -0.48
C ALA A 184 -11.29 1.39 -1.75
N VAL A 185 -10.13 1.11 -2.36
CA VAL A 185 -9.71 1.75 -3.62
C VAL A 185 -10.66 1.41 -4.76
N GLU A 186 -11.09 0.16 -4.90
CA GLU A 186 -12.00 -0.25 -5.97
C GLU A 186 -13.39 0.39 -5.85
N ARG A 187 -13.83 0.73 -4.63
CA ARG A 187 -15.18 1.26 -4.38
C ARG A 187 -15.23 2.79 -4.28
N PHE A 188 -14.26 3.40 -3.60
CA PHE A 188 -14.34 4.78 -3.14
C PHE A 188 -13.34 5.72 -3.81
N LEU A 189 -12.48 5.24 -4.73
CA LEU A 189 -11.52 6.11 -5.40
C LEU A 189 -12.24 7.19 -6.23
N GLY A 190 -11.93 8.44 -5.93
CA GLY A 190 -12.56 9.60 -6.57
C GLY A 190 -13.91 10.01 -5.98
N GLN A 191 -14.43 9.29 -4.98
CA GLN A 191 -15.64 9.70 -4.28
C GLN A 191 -15.36 10.79 -3.22
N PRO A 192 -16.29 11.74 -3.02
CA PRO A 192 -16.17 12.71 -1.95
C PRO A 192 -16.27 12.04 -0.59
N ARG A 193 -15.57 12.59 0.40
CA ARG A 193 -15.49 12.05 1.76
C ARG A 193 -16.85 11.91 2.44
N GLU A 194 -17.78 12.80 2.13
CA GLU A 194 -19.15 12.77 2.66
C GLU A 194 -19.92 11.54 2.19
N GLU A 195 -19.78 11.16 0.91
CA GLU A 195 -20.44 9.97 0.35
C GLU A 195 -19.86 8.69 0.95
N ILE A 196 -18.54 8.63 1.15
CA ILE A 196 -17.86 7.52 1.83
C ILE A 196 -18.40 7.37 3.26
N ALA A 197 -18.55 8.48 3.99
CA ALA A 197 -19.10 8.48 5.34
C ALA A 197 -20.58 8.04 5.36
N THR A 198 -21.38 8.46 4.37
CA THR A 198 -22.77 7.99 4.22
C THR A 198 -22.84 6.48 4.00
N VAL A 199 -22.00 5.92 3.13
CA VAL A 199 -21.99 4.46 2.88
C VAL A 199 -21.61 3.70 4.16
N ALA A 200 -20.60 4.16 4.89
CA ALA A 200 -20.21 3.56 6.16
C ALA A 200 -21.34 3.67 7.21
N GLN A 201 -22.00 4.82 7.31
CA GLN A 201 -23.14 5.04 8.21
C GLN A 201 -24.31 4.10 7.89
N GLN A 202 -24.69 4.00 6.62
CA GLN A 202 -25.77 3.11 6.15
C GLN A 202 -25.45 1.63 6.40
N THR A 203 -24.19 1.25 6.26
CA THR A 203 -23.76 -0.12 6.55
C THR A 203 -23.90 -0.43 8.04
N ILE A 204 -23.41 0.46 8.92
CA ILE A 204 -23.56 0.31 10.36
C ILE A 204 -25.05 0.27 10.75
N GLU A 205 -25.88 1.13 10.16
CA GLU A 205 -27.33 1.14 10.38
C GLU A 205 -27.98 -0.20 9.98
N GLY A 206 -27.60 -0.74 8.82
CA GLY A 206 -28.07 -2.03 8.32
C GLY A 206 -27.70 -3.19 9.25
N THR A 207 -26.42 -3.27 9.64
CA THR A 207 -25.92 -4.29 10.56
C THR A 207 -26.59 -4.19 11.93
N LEU A 208 -26.71 -2.97 12.48
CA LEU A 208 -27.43 -2.72 13.74
C LEU A 208 -28.89 -3.19 13.67
N ARG A 209 -29.60 -2.85 12.59
CA ARG A 209 -31.00 -3.29 12.39
C ARG A 209 -31.09 -4.82 12.32
N GLY A 210 -30.14 -5.47 11.65
CA GLY A 210 -30.06 -6.93 11.59
C GLY A 210 -29.85 -7.58 12.96
N VAL A 211 -28.89 -7.06 13.75
CA VAL A 211 -28.62 -7.59 15.10
C VAL A 211 -29.83 -7.37 16.02
N LEU A 212 -30.43 -6.18 16.02
CA LEU A 212 -31.62 -5.89 16.84
C LEU A 212 -32.80 -6.79 16.48
N ALA A 213 -33.02 -7.09 15.20
CA ALA A 213 -34.06 -8.01 14.75
C ALA A 213 -33.89 -9.45 15.27
N SER A 214 -32.67 -9.83 15.68
CA SER A 214 -32.39 -11.16 16.23
C SER A 214 -32.55 -11.26 17.76
N LEU A 215 -32.56 -10.13 18.47
CA LEU A 215 -32.57 -10.03 19.93
C LEU A 215 -33.99 -9.88 20.47
N THR A 216 -34.29 -10.48 21.62
CA THR A 216 -35.54 -10.19 22.35
C THR A 216 -35.41 -8.94 23.23
N ARG A 217 -36.55 -8.42 23.73
CA ARG A 217 -36.56 -7.27 24.64
C ARG A 217 -35.75 -7.53 25.91
N GLU A 218 -35.89 -8.71 26.48
CA GLU A 218 -35.19 -9.12 27.70
C GLU A 218 -33.68 -9.20 27.49
N GLU A 219 -33.23 -9.65 26.31
CA GLU A 219 -31.81 -9.71 25.96
C GLU A 219 -31.22 -8.31 25.76
N ALA A 220 -31.95 -7.44 25.06
CA ALA A 220 -31.55 -6.05 24.82
C ALA A 220 -31.42 -5.24 26.11
N GLU A 221 -32.38 -5.40 27.04
CA GLU A 221 -32.37 -4.70 28.34
C GLU A 221 -31.47 -5.39 29.38
N GLY A 222 -31.30 -6.71 29.30
CA GLY A 222 -30.62 -7.51 30.31
C GLY A 222 -29.09 -7.36 30.32
N ASN A 223 -28.45 -7.21 29.15
CA ASN A 223 -27.00 -6.99 29.09
C ASN A 223 -26.56 -6.14 27.88
N PRO A 224 -26.62 -4.81 28.00
CA PRO A 224 -26.24 -3.88 26.93
C PRO A 224 -24.78 -4.03 26.46
N ARG A 225 -23.87 -4.45 27.36
CA ARG A 225 -22.45 -4.65 27.00
C ARG A 225 -22.28 -5.84 26.06
N LYS A 226 -22.95 -6.95 26.36
CA LYS A 226 -22.92 -8.14 25.51
C LYS A 226 -23.50 -7.84 24.12
N VAL A 227 -24.56 -7.05 24.05
CA VAL A 227 -25.14 -6.58 22.78
C VAL A 227 -24.13 -5.68 22.04
N ALA A 228 -23.49 -4.73 22.72
CA ALA A 228 -22.48 -3.87 22.11
C ALA A 228 -21.29 -4.65 21.53
N GLU A 229 -20.79 -5.65 22.26
CA GLU A 229 -19.68 -6.51 21.81
C GLU A 229 -20.06 -7.36 20.60
N HIS A 230 -21.24 -7.97 20.63
CA HIS A 230 -21.74 -8.77 19.51
C HIS A 230 -21.97 -7.90 18.26
N THR A 231 -22.62 -6.75 18.42
CA THR A 231 -22.83 -5.79 17.33
C THR A 231 -21.51 -5.28 16.78
N LYS A 232 -20.54 -4.97 17.65
CA LYS A 232 -19.22 -4.50 17.22
C LYS A 232 -18.50 -5.54 16.35
N ALA A 233 -18.59 -6.82 16.70
CA ALA A 233 -17.99 -7.91 15.92
C ALA A 233 -18.63 -8.01 14.52
N GLU A 234 -19.96 -7.95 14.43
CA GLU A 234 -20.68 -8.00 13.16
C GLU A 234 -20.36 -6.77 12.28
N VAL A 235 -20.36 -5.57 12.87
CA VAL A 235 -20.02 -4.33 12.17
C VAL A 235 -18.58 -4.36 11.67
N GLN A 236 -17.63 -4.86 12.48
CA GLN A 236 -16.24 -5.01 12.06
C GLN A 236 -16.13 -5.88 10.80
N GLU A 237 -16.83 -7.01 10.76
CA GLU A 237 -16.81 -7.91 9.60
C GLU A 237 -17.34 -7.22 8.32
N ASP A 238 -18.44 -6.48 8.42
CA ASP A 238 -19.02 -5.76 7.29
C ASP A 238 -18.14 -4.57 6.84
N MET A 239 -17.52 -3.87 7.79
CA MET A 239 -16.54 -2.80 7.50
C MET A 239 -15.30 -3.33 6.78
N ASP A 240 -14.76 -4.48 7.21
CA ASP A 240 -13.58 -5.09 6.61
C ASP A 240 -13.81 -5.51 5.15
N LYS A 241 -15.03 -5.96 4.82
CA LYS A 241 -15.45 -6.29 3.43
C LYS A 241 -15.44 -5.06 2.54
N LEU A 242 -15.86 -3.90 3.05
CA LEU A 242 -15.86 -2.62 2.33
C LEU A 242 -14.46 -2.00 2.22
N GLY A 243 -13.57 -2.31 3.16
CA GLY A 243 -12.22 -1.76 3.25
C GLY A 243 -12.08 -0.66 4.30
N PHE A 244 -12.95 -0.65 5.30
CA PHE A 244 -12.86 0.21 6.48
C PHE A 244 -12.25 -0.54 7.67
N VAL A 245 -11.76 0.20 8.66
CA VAL A 245 -11.33 -0.29 9.97
C VAL A 245 -12.15 0.44 11.02
N LEU A 246 -12.82 -0.30 11.90
CA LEU A 246 -13.53 0.24 13.05
C LEU A 246 -12.53 0.47 14.19
N GLU A 247 -12.36 1.73 14.60
CA GLU A 247 -11.48 2.07 15.73
C GLU A 247 -12.25 2.01 17.05
N THR A 248 -13.42 2.65 17.09
CA THR A 248 -14.30 2.67 18.26
C THR A 248 -15.75 2.47 17.86
N PHE A 249 -16.50 1.84 18.76
CA PHE A 249 -17.94 1.63 18.62
C PHE A 249 -18.57 1.67 20.02
N GLU A 250 -19.52 2.57 20.21
CA GLU A 250 -20.20 2.81 21.47
C GLU A 250 -21.72 2.87 21.24
N LEU A 251 -22.48 2.14 22.07
CA LEU A 251 -23.93 2.24 22.12
C LEU A 251 -24.30 3.30 23.16
N GLU A 252 -25.00 4.36 22.76
CA GLU A 252 -25.30 5.50 23.63
C GLU A 252 -26.60 5.32 24.40
N ARG A 253 -27.68 4.89 23.72
CA ARG A 253 -29.01 4.87 24.33
C ARG A 253 -29.87 3.79 23.73
N LEU A 254 -30.44 2.93 24.59
CA LEU A 254 -31.58 2.08 24.29
C LEU A 254 -32.79 2.71 24.99
N THR A 255 -33.70 3.33 24.25
CA THR A 255 -35.01 3.73 24.80
C THR A 255 -36.04 2.78 24.22
N SER A 256 -36.45 1.77 24.99
CA SER A 256 -37.63 0.96 24.67
C SER A 256 -38.87 1.68 25.20
N ARG A 257 -39.93 1.80 24.39
CA ARG A 257 -41.25 2.26 24.83
C ARG A 257 -42.21 1.08 24.92
#